data_AF-A0A7K0XK80-F1
#
_entry.id   AF-A0A7K0XK80-F1
#
_cell.length_a   1.000
_cell.length_b   1.000
_cell.length_c   1.000
_cell.angle_alpha   90.00
_cell.angle_beta   90.00
_cell.angle_gamma   90.00
#
_symmetry.space_group_name_H-M   'P 1'
#
loop_
_entity.id
_entity.type
_entity.pdbx_description
1 polymer ?
#
loop_
_entity_poly.entity_id
_entity_poly.type
_entity_poly.pdbx_seq_one_letter_code
_entity_poly.pdbx_strand_id
1 'polypeptide(L)'
;MASGFIYLIILGMWAAYFLPKWMISHDLSSGKSAERYKSAMRVVGETGSSAIAPDSENFKKQNQIANRRIIFGALTFLLIAVGALCAVGIISASVLLIPTTALAIYVIHVRRQVVAAQLKARRIKAFEKISTASVITEPIERVTFSSKVDFVSENKEHWIPLIERIDTAGVVVIPKDGSTWQPTSIPKPTYATAPKAIPSNRIIDLTVPGAWIAAQQANAESELLPSRDELFDQELAENAANEKYGAVNE
;
A
#
# COMPACT_ATOMS: atom_id res chain seq x y z
N MET A 1 -14.63 46.36 27.45
CA MET A 1 -14.48 45.73 26.11
C MET A 1 -13.37 44.67 26.02
N ALA A 2 -12.50 44.50 27.04
CA ALA A 2 -11.38 43.54 26.99
C ALA A 2 -11.75 42.07 27.29
N SER A 3 -12.84 41.81 28.00
CA SER A 3 -13.26 40.44 28.39
C SER A 3 -13.64 39.56 27.20
N GLY A 4 -14.29 40.12 26.17
CA GLY A 4 -14.65 39.38 24.97
C GLY A 4 -13.43 38.86 24.18
N PHE A 5 -12.33 39.61 24.20
CA PHE A 5 -11.10 39.26 23.48
C PHE A 5 -10.41 38.02 24.10
N ILE A 6 -10.47 37.89 25.43
CA ILE A 6 -9.97 36.72 26.15
C ILE A 6 -10.76 35.45 25.78
N TYR A 7 -12.08 35.54 25.67
CA TYR A 7 -12.88 34.39 25.22
C TYR A 7 -12.58 33.97 23.78
N LEU A 8 -12.29 34.92 22.88
CA LEU A 8 -11.86 34.59 21.52
C LEU A 8 -10.50 33.88 21.48
N ILE A 9 -9.56 34.27 22.34
CA ILE A 9 -8.26 33.60 22.45
C ILE A 9 -8.44 32.17 22.99
N ILE A 10 -9.24 31.99 24.03
CA ILE A 10 -9.50 30.67 24.63
C ILE A 10 -10.21 29.75 23.64
N LEU A 11 -11.21 30.27 22.91
CA LEU A 11 -11.93 29.53 21.89
C LEU A 11 -11.00 29.16 20.71
N GLY A 12 -10.11 30.07 20.31
CA GLY A 12 -9.06 29.80 19.32
C GLY A 12 -8.09 28.69 19.76
N MET A 13 -7.67 28.70 21.03
CA MET A 13 -6.80 27.67 21.60
C MET A 13 -7.51 26.31 21.67
N TRP A 14 -8.78 26.29 22.05
CA TRP A 14 -9.62 25.08 22.04
C TRP A 14 -9.78 24.53 20.62
N ALA A 15 -10.10 25.39 19.65
CA ALA A 15 -10.21 25.00 18.25
C ALA A 15 -8.88 24.43 17.73
N ALA A 16 -7.74 25.08 18.00
CA ALA A 16 -6.42 24.61 17.57
C ALA A 16 -6.04 23.25 18.17
N TYR A 17 -6.42 22.98 19.42
CA TYR A 17 -6.12 21.71 20.09
C TYR A 17 -7.09 20.59 19.67
N PHE A 18 -8.39 20.88 19.55
CA PHE A 18 -9.41 19.86 19.29
C PHE A 18 -9.67 19.60 17.80
N LEU A 19 -9.53 20.57 16.88
CA LEU A 19 -9.77 20.34 15.45
C LEU A 19 -8.89 19.20 14.89
N PRO A 20 -7.57 19.21 15.11
CA PRO A 20 -6.69 18.19 14.53
C PRO A 20 -7.03 16.80 15.07
N LYS A 21 -7.28 16.70 16.37
CA LYS A 21 -7.59 15.43 17.04
C LYS A 21 -8.93 14.88 16.59
N TRP A 22 -9.95 15.73 16.45
CA TRP A 22 -11.30 15.34 16.03
C TRP A 22 -11.37 14.90 14.56
N MET A 23 -10.69 15.62 13.67
CA MET A 23 -10.65 15.23 12.25
C MET A 23 -9.94 13.88 12.03
N ILE A 24 -8.85 13.63 12.76
CA ILE A 24 -8.10 12.36 12.63
C ILE A 24 -8.93 11.17 13.13
N SER A 25 -9.70 11.32 14.22
CA SER A 25 -10.54 10.24 14.74
C SER A 25 -11.72 9.89 13.82
N HIS A 26 -12.32 10.88 13.16
CA HIS A 26 -13.45 10.65 12.26
C HIS A 26 -13.06 10.00 10.94
N ASP A 27 -11.85 10.27 10.42
CA ASP A 27 -11.33 9.64 9.20
C ASP A 27 -10.97 8.15 9.40
N LEU A 28 -10.57 7.76 10.61
CA LEU A 28 -10.13 6.39 10.91
C LEU A 28 -11.31 5.42 11.10
N SER A 29 -12.42 5.87 11.69
CA SER A 29 -13.55 5.02 12.07
C SER A 29 -14.57 4.80 10.96
N SER A 30 -14.83 5.80 10.12
CA SER A 30 -16.03 5.79 9.27
C SER A 30 -15.83 5.28 7.84
N GLY A 31 -14.62 5.36 7.28
CA GLY A 31 -14.39 5.04 5.86
C GLY A 31 -13.62 3.74 5.62
N LYS A 32 -12.54 3.52 6.38
CA LYS A 32 -11.53 2.51 6.04
C LYS A 32 -11.99 1.08 6.31
N SER A 33 -12.85 0.86 7.31
CA SER A 33 -13.43 -0.45 7.64
C SER A 33 -14.49 -0.89 6.62
N ALA A 34 -15.40 0.02 6.27
CA ALA A 34 -16.44 -0.22 5.27
C ALA A 34 -15.85 -0.48 3.87
N GLU A 35 -14.82 0.29 3.47
CA GLU A 35 -14.14 0.07 2.19
C GLU A 35 -13.35 -1.24 2.17
N ARG A 36 -12.77 -1.68 3.29
CA ARG A 36 -12.10 -2.99 3.41
C ARG A 36 -13.07 -4.15 3.31
N TYR A 37 -14.22 -4.07 3.96
CA TYR A 37 -15.27 -5.08 3.85
C TYR A 37 -15.82 -5.17 2.43
N LYS A 38 -16.10 -4.02 1.81
CA LYS A 38 -16.58 -3.97 0.42
C LYS A 38 -15.53 -4.50 -0.55
N SER A 39 -14.26 -4.18 -0.34
CA SER A 39 -13.15 -4.73 -1.15
C SER A 39 -12.98 -6.23 -0.94
N ALA A 40 -13.12 -6.74 0.28
CA ALA A 40 -13.02 -8.17 0.56
C ALA A 40 -14.19 -8.94 -0.04
N MET A 41 -15.43 -8.45 0.13
CA MET A 41 -16.61 -9.01 -0.56
C MET A 41 -16.48 -8.95 -2.07
N ARG A 42 -15.89 -7.88 -2.60
CA ARG A 42 -15.61 -7.75 -4.03
C ARG A 42 -14.63 -8.83 -4.49
N VAL A 43 -13.50 -9.04 -3.82
CA VAL A 43 -12.55 -10.12 -4.16
C VAL A 43 -13.21 -11.49 -4.13
N VAL A 44 -14.17 -11.71 -3.23
CA VAL A 44 -14.97 -12.94 -3.16
C VAL A 44 -16.00 -13.04 -4.30
N GLY A 45 -16.59 -11.92 -4.75
CA GLY A 45 -17.56 -11.89 -5.85
C GLY A 45 -16.95 -11.77 -7.26
N GLU A 46 -15.68 -11.35 -7.37
CA GLU A 46 -14.98 -11.12 -8.64
C GLU A 46 -14.50 -12.43 -9.30
N THR A 47 -14.70 -13.59 -8.65
CA THR A 47 -14.62 -14.91 -9.31
C THR A 47 -15.70 -15.09 -10.39
N GLY A 48 -16.66 -14.16 -10.54
CA GLY A 48 -17.72 -14.22 -11.56
C GLY A 48 -17.97 -12.94 -12.37
N SER A 49 -17.32 -11.80 -12.11
CA SER A 49 -17.63 -10.54 -12.83
C SER A 49 -16.49 -9.53 -12.81
N SER A 50 -15.55 -9.65 -13.75
CA SER A 50 -14.39 -8.74 -13.87
C SER A 50 -14.68 -7.42 -14.62
N ALA A 51 -15.94 -7.11 -14.95
CA ALA A 51 -16.28 -6.05 -15.92
C ALA A 51 -16.77 -4.72 -15.33
N ILE A 52 -17.13 -4.64 -14.03
CA ILE A 52 -17.87 -3.49 -13.46
C ILE A 52 -16.93 -2.48 -12.74
N ALA A 53 -15.60 -2.69 -12.79
CA ALA A 53 -14.63 -1.86 -12.08
C ALA A 53 -14.48 -0.39 -12.54
N PRO A 54 -14.38 -0.07 -13.85
CA PRO A 54 -13.87 1.24 -14.26
C PRO A 54 -14.82 2.39 -13.94
N ASP A 55 -16.13 2.17 -14.02
CA ASP A 55 -17.11 3.27 -13.95
C ASP A 55 -17.24 3.88 -12.56
N SER A 56 -17.16 3.07 -11.50
CA SER A 56 -17.30 3.56 -10.13
C SER A 56 -16.11 4.43 -9.67
N GLU A 57 -14.90 4.08 -10.11
CA GLU A 57 -13.68 4.83 -9.79
C GLU A 57 -13.64 6.16 -10.54
N ASN A 58 -14.11 6.14 -11.79
CA ASN A 58 -14.24 7.33 -12.63
C ASN A 58 -15.29 8.31 -12.06
N PHE A 59 -16.45 7.80 -11.61
CA PHE A 59 -17.50 8.62 -10.98
C PHE A 59 -17.01 9.28 -9.68
N LYS A 60 -16.28 8.56 -8.82
CA LYS A 60 -15.66 9.12 -7.60
C LYS A 60 -14.66 10.23 -7.92
N LYS A 61 -13.79 10.03 -8.92
CA LYS A 61 -12.82 11.05 -9.36
C LYS A 61 -13.53 12.28 -9.92
N GLN A 62 -14.57 12.09 -10.73
CA GLN A 62 -15.36 13.18 -11.29
C GLN A 62 -16.06 14.00 -10.20
N ASN A 63 -16.73 13.35 -9.25
CA ASN A 63 -17.35 14.03 -8.10
C ASN A 63 -16.33 14.74 -7.22
N GLN A 64 -15.14 14.17 -7.03
CA GLN A 64 -14.07 14.83 -6.28
C GLN A 64 -13.59 16.12 -6.96
N ILE A 65 -13.46 16.11 -8.29
CA ILE A 65 -13.07 17.31 -9.06
C ILE A 65 -14.20 18.35 -9.02
N ALA A 66 -15.46 17.94 -9.15
CA ALA A 66 -16.61 18.82 -9.06
C ALA A 66 -16.72 19.50 -7.69
N ASN A 67 -16.61 18.73 -6.60
CA ASN A 67 -16.66 19.27 -5.24
C ASN A 67 -15.55 20.29 -4.96
N ARG A 68 -14.33 20.06 -5.47
CA ARG A 68 -13.22 21.02 -5.33
C ARG A 68 -13.51 22.35 -6.03
N ARG A 69 -14.19 22.31 -7.19
CA ARG A 69 -14.59 23.50 -7.96
C ARG A 69 -15.73 24.24 -7.27
N ILE A 70 -16.71 23.52 -6.73
CA ILE A 70 -17.83 24.11 -5.99
C ILE A 70 -17.34 24.81 -4.72
N ILE A 71 -16.50 24.15 -3.91
CA ILE A 71 -15.98 24.74 -2.68
C ILE A 71 -15.09 25.96 -2.98
N PHE A 72 -14.23 25.87 -4.01
CA PHE A 72 -13.43 27.02 -4.43
C PHE A 72 -14.30 28.19 -4.90
N GLY A 73 -15.30 27.91 -5.74
CA GLY A 73 -16.26 28.91 -6.21
C GLY A 73 -17.07 29.54 -5.08
N ALA A 74 -17.48 28.75 -4.08
CA ALA A 74 -18.17 29.26 -2.90
C ALA A 74 -17.26 30.17 -2.05
N LEU A 75 -16.00 29.80 -1.85
CA LEU A 75 -15.02 30.61 -1.11
C LEU A 75 -14.65 31.91 -1.83
N THR A 76 -14.47 31.87 -3.15
CA THR A 76 -14.20 33.09 -3.94
C THR A 76 -15.43 33.97 -4.01
N PHE A 77 -16.63 33.40 -4.16
CA PHE A 77 -17.88 34.14 -4.09
C PHE A 77 -18.07 34.81 -2.72
N LEU A 78 -17.81 34.09 -1.63
CA LEU A 78 -17.81 34.64 -0.27
C LEU A 78 -16.83 35.83 -0.16
N LEU A 79 -15.62 35.69 -0.69
CA LEU A 79 -14.61 36.76 -0.67
C LEU A 79 -15.07 38.00 -1.45
N ILE A 80 -15.67 37.80 -2.62
CA ILE A 80 -16.22 38.90 -3.45
C ILE A 80 -17.43 39.55 -2.75
N ALA A 81 -18.33 38.76 -2.17
CA ALA A 81 -19.51 39.25 -1.47
C ALA A 81 -19.13 40.09 -0.23
N VAL A 82 -18.18 39.61 0.58
CA VAL A 82 -17.65 40.37 1.72
C VAL A 82 -16.90 41.61 1.25
N GLY A 83 -16.15 41.53 0.16
CA GLY A 83 -15.48 42.68 -0.46
C GLY A 83 -16.48 43.75 -0.93
N ALA A 84 -17.58 43.36 -1.55
CA ALA A 84 -18.64 44.26 -1.99
C ALA A 84 -19.34 44.95 -0.80
N LEU A 85 -19.64 44.20 0.27
CA LEU A 85 -20.21 44.76 1.51
C LEU A 85 -19.26 45.75 2.20
N CYS A 86 -17.95 45.49 2.13
CA CYS A 86 -16.93 46.42 2.61
C CYS A 86 -16.90 47.70 1.76
N ALA A 87 -17.04 47.60 0.43
CA ALA A 87 -17.06 48.77 -0.46
C ALA A 87 -18.27 49.68 -0.24
N VAL A 88 -19.42 49.12 0.14
CA VAL A 88 -20.62 49.89 0.53
C VAL A 88 -20.50 50.49 1.94
N GLY A 89 -19.49 50.08 2.73
CA GLY A 89 -19.25 50.59 4.08
C GLY A 89 -20.12 49.96 5.18
N ILE A 90 -20.79 48.84 4.89
CA ILE A 90 -21.66 48.14 5.85
C ILE A 90 -20.82 47.38 6.90
N ILE A 91 -19.60 46.97 6.53
CA ILE A 91 -18.75 46.09 7.32
C ILE A 91 -17.31 46.64 7.37
N SER A 92 -16.66 46.54 8.53
CA SER A 92 -15.26 46.95 8.71
C SER A 92 -14.30 46.17 7.80
N ALA A 93 -13.26 46.82 7.29
CA ALA A 93 -12.23 46.21 6.45
C ALA A 93 -11.51 45.01 7.11
N SER A 94 -11.47 44.95 8.45
CA SER A 94 -10.96 43.82 9.22
C SER A 94 -11.69 42.50 8.94
N VAL A 95 -12.96 42.51 8.53
CA VAL A 95 -13.71 41.28 8.22
C VAL A 95 -13.22 40.62 6.93
N LEU A 96 -12.53 41.36 6.06
CA LEU A 96 -11.94 40.84 4.82
C LEU A 96 -10.77 39.87 5.08
N LEU A 97 -10.16 39.92 6.28
CA LEU A 97 -9.15 38.94 6.71
C LEU A 97 -9.71 37.52 6.85
N ILE A 98 -11.00 37.37 7.17
CA ILE A 98 -11.63 36.06 7.38
C ILE A 98 -11.71 35.24 6.06
N PRO A 99 -12.32 35.75 4.97
CA PRO A 99 -12.39 34.99 3.72
C PRO A 99 -11.03 34.84 3.04
N THR A 100 -10.12 35.81 3.20
CA THR A 100 -8.76 35.73 2.63
C THR A 100 -7.93 34.64 3.30
N THR A 101 -7.94 34.57 4.64
CA THR A 101 -7.26 33.49 5.38
C THR A 101 -7.88 32.13 5.08
N ALA A 102 -9.21 32.03 5.00
CA ALA A 102 -9.90 30.80 4.62
C ALA A 102 -9.50 30.31 3.21
N LEU A 103 -9.40 31.21 2.23
CA LEU A 103 -8.95 30.89 0.88
C LEU A 103 -7.49 30.40 0.88
N ALA A 104 -6.60 31.07 1.61
CA ALA A 104 -5.20 30.66 1.72
C ALA A 104 -5.04 29.24 2.31
N ILE A 105 -5.75 28.95 3.41
CA ILE A 105 -5.76 27.61 4.04
C ILE A 105 -6.28 26.56 3.05
N TYR A 106 -7.37 26.86 2.34
CA TYR A 106 -7.94 25.94 1.35
C TYR A 106 -6.95 25.65 0.21
N VAL A 107 -6.25 26.66 -0.32
CA VAL A 107 -5.25 26.47 -1.38
C VAL A 107 -4.10 25.56 -0.91
N ILE A 108 -3.61 25.76 0.31
CA ILE A 108 -2.57 24.91 0.92
C ILE A 108 -3.08 23.47 1.06
N HIS A 109 -4.31 23.30 1.54
CA HIS A 109 -4.93 21.98 1.70
C HIS A 109 -5.05 21.25 0.35
N VAL A 110 -5.56 21.93 -0.69
CA VAL A 110 -5.69 21.38 -2.04
C VAL A 110 -4.32 21.05 -2.64
N ARG A 111 -3.32 21.92 -2.49
CA ARG A 111 -1.94 21.66 -2.93
C ARG A 111 -1.40 20.37 -2.30
N ARG A 112 -1.55 20.23 -0.98
CA ARG A 112 -1.11 19.04 -0.25
C ARG A 112 -1.86 17.78 -0.72
N GLN A 113 -3.16 17.88 -0.94
CA GLN A 113 -3.99 16.78 -1.42
C GLN A 113 -3.60 16.34 -2.84
N VAL A 114 -3.29 17.28 -3.74
CA VAL A 114 -2.84 17.01 -5.10
C VAL A 114 -1.47 16.34 -5.11
N VAL A 115 -0.51 16.83 -4.32
CA VAL A 115 0.82 16.21 -4.19
C VAL A 115 0.71 14.77 -3.68
N ALA A 116 -0.10 14.54 -2.64
CA ALA A 116 -0.34 13.20 -2.12
C ALA A 116 -0.98 12.26 -3.17
N ALA A 117 -1.92 12.77 -3.98
CA ALA A 117 -2.52 12.00 -5.07
C ALA A 117 -1.53 11.69 -6.20
N GLN A 118 -0.67 12.65 -6.57
CA GLN A 118 0.36 12.47 -7.58
C GLN A 118 1.39 11.42 -7.17
N LEU A 119 1.83 11.42 -5.90
CA LEU A 119 2.75 10.41 -5.37
C LEU A 119 2.16 9.00 -5.46
N LYS A 120 0.87 8.83 -5.12
CA LYS A 120 0.17 7.54 -5.26
C LYS A 120 0.08 7.11 -6.72
N ALA A 121 -0.28 8.02 -7.63
CA ALA A 121 -0.37 7.72 -9.06
C ALA A 121 0.99 7.29 -9.65
N ARG A 122 2.09 7.93 -9.23
CA ARG A 122 3.46 7.53 -9.63
C ARG A 122 3.81 6.12 -9.16
N ARG A 123 3.48 5.77 -7.91
CA ARG A 123 3.72 4.44 -7.36
C ARG A 123 2.94 3.37 -8.13
N ILE A 124 1.66 3.59 -8.40
CA ILE A 124 0.84 2.64 -9.16
C ILE A 124 1.38 2.43 -10.57
N LYS A 125 1.76 3.50 -11.29
CA LYS A 125 2.39 3.38 -12.61
C LYS A 125 3.73 2.63 -12.59
N ALA A 126 4.50 2.76 -11.51
CA ALA A 126 5.74 1.99 -11.34
C ALA A 126 5.44 0.50 -11.13
N PHE A 127 4.44 0.18 -10.30
CA PHE A 127 3.98 -1.21 -10.13
C PHE A 127 3.40 -1.80 -11.40
N GLU A 128 2.63 -1.03 -12.16
CA GLU A 128 2.07 -1.45 -13.45
C GLU A 128 3.18 -1.90 -14.39
N LYS A 129 4.25 -1.10 -14.54
CA LYS A 129 5.44 -1.44 -15.36
C LYS A 129 6.16 -2.71 -14.91
N ILE A 130 6.20 -2.97 -13.61
CA ILE A 130 6.82 -4.18 -13.06
C ILE A 130 5.92 -5.40 -13.29
N SER A 131 4.61 -5.23 -13.16
CA SER A 131 3.64 -6.32 -13.40
C SER A 131 3.41 -6.63 -14.88
N THR A 132 3.55 -5.65 -15.77
CA THR A 132 3.42 -5.84 -17.23
C THR A 132 4.73 -6.26 -17.90
N ALA A 133 5.84 -6.24 -17.17
CA ALA A 133 7.04 -6.94 -17.60
C ALA A 133 6.74 -8.44 -17.58
N SER A 134 6.29 -8.96 -18.72
CA SER A 134 6.18 -10.39 -18.97
C SER A 134 7.48 -11.05 -18.55
N VAL A 135 7.41 -11.93 -17.55
CA VAL A 135 8.52 -12.80 -17.19
C VAL A 135 8.87 -13.54 -18.47
N ILE A 136 9.99 -13.17 -19.09
CA ILE A 136 10.61 -13.95 -20.15
C ILE A 136 11.09 -15.21 -19.43
N THR A 137 10.21 -16.18 -19.27
CA THR A 137 10.66 -17.55 -19.11
C THR A 137 11.23 -17.88 -20.48
N GLU A 138 12.53 -17.74 -20.66
CA GLU A 138 13.20 -18.38 -21.80
C GLU A 138 12.73 -19.84 -21.76
N PRO A 139 12.04 -20.34 -22.81
CA PRO A 139 11.73 -21.75 -22.85
C PRO A 139 13.09 -22.44 -22.83
N ILE A 140 13.39 -23.16 -21.76
CA ILE A 140 14.50 -24.11 -21.76
C ILE A 140 14.13 -25.08 -22.88
N GLU A 141 14.68 -24.85 -24.07
CA GLU A 141 14.62 -25.76 -25.20
C GLU A 141 15.28 -27.04 -24.72
N ARG A 142 14.46 -27.97 -24.23
CA ARG A 142 14.86 -29.35 -24.09
C ARG A 142 15.04 -29.86 -25.52
N VAL A 143 16.28 -29.75 -26.00
CA VAL A 143 16.73 -30.34 -27.26
C VAL A 143 16.57 -31.86 -27.14
N THR A 144 15.38 -32.36 -27.46
CA THR A 144 15.18 -33.78 -27.73
C THR A 144 15.64 -34.01 -29.16
N PHE A 145 16.84 -34.57 -29.31
CA PHE A 145 17.30 -35.15 -30.57
C PHE A 145 16.39 -36.33 -30.93
N SER A 146 15.25 -36.06 -31.56
CA SER A 146 14.43 -37.05 -32.22
C SER A 146 14.34 -36.68 -33.68
N SER A 147 15.19 -37.30 -34.48
CA SER A 147 15.14 -37.24 -35.94
C SER A 147 13.78 -37.76 -36.44
N LYS A 148 12.90 -36.87 -36.88
CA LYS A 148 11.80 -37.27 -37.76
C LYS A 148 11.35 -36.14 -38.67
N VAL A 149 11.89 -36.19 -39.88
CA VAL A 149 11.33 -35.84 -41.20
C VAL A 149 10.36 -34.64 -41.22
N ASP A 150 10.85 -33.55 -41.80
CA ASP A 150 10.08 -32.38 -42.21
C ASP A 150 8.97 -32.76 -43.19
N PHE A 151 7.72 -32.59 -42.76
CA PHE A 151 6.63 -32.28 -43.69
C PHE A 151 6.26 -30.82 -43.47
N VAL A 152 6.56 -29.98 -44.46
CA VAL A 152 6.05 -28.61 -44.56
C VAL A 152 4.55 -28.73 -44.84
N SER A 153 3.74 -28.71 -43.78
CA SER A 153 2.31 -28.43 -43.89
C SER A 153 2.12 -26.93 -43.67
N GLU A 154 1.65 -26.25 -44.72
CA GLU A 154 1.32 -24.83 -44.70
C GLU A 154 0.21 -24.59 -43.67
N ASN A 155 0.62 -24.22 -42.46
CA ASN A 155 -0.25 -24.01 -41.31
C ASN A 155 -0.99 -22.67 -41.47
N LYS A 156 -2.13 -22.71 -42.16
CA LYS A 156 -3.17 -21.69 -41.95
C LYS A 156 -3.76 -21.98 -40.58
N GLU A 157 -3.54 -21.06 -39.65
CA GLU A 157 -4.10 -21.07 -38.29
C GLU A 157 -5.64 -21.07 -38.32
N HIS A 158 -6.22 -22.21 -38.67
CA HIS A 158 -7.64 -22.47 -38.51
C HIS A 158 -7.78 -23.21 -37.18
N TRP A 159 -8.37 -22.54 -36.20
CA TRP A 159 -8.67 -23.17 -34.93
C TRP A 159 -9.75 -24.23 -35.16
N ILE A 160 -9.33 -25.48 -35.30
CA ILE A 160 -10.24 -26.63 -35.45
C ILE A 160 -10.64 -27.09 -34.03
N PRO A 161 -11.94 -27.03 -33.68
CA PRO A 161 -12.42 -27.49 -32.38
C PRO A 161 -12.10 -28.97 -32.18
N LEU A 162 -11.88 -29.34 -30.91
CA LEU A 162 -11.46 -30.69 -30.51
C LEU A 162 -12.38 -31.82 -31.01
N ILE A 163 -13.66 -31.50 -31.25
CA ILE A 163 -14.67 -32.47 -31.72
C ILE A 163 -14.46 -32.88 -33.18
N GLU A 164 -13.85 -32.02 -34.00
CA GLU A 164 -13.66 -32.24 -35.44
C GLU A 164 -12.34 -32.95 -35.75
N ARG A 165 -11.51 -33.22 -34.73
CA ARG A 165 -10.30 -34.03 -34.88
C ARG A 165 -10.68 -35.50 -34.95
N ILE A 166 -10.81 -36.01 -36.17
CA ILE A 166 -10.97 -37.43 -36.51
C ILE A 166 -9.91 -38.35 -35.84
N ASP A 167 -8.79 -37.79 -35.38
CA ASP A 167 -7.72 -38.54 -34.71
C ASP A 167 -7.86 -38.64 -33.18
N THR A 168 -8.85 -37.97 -32.56
CA THR A 168 -8.97 -37.91 -31.08
C THR A 168 -9.91 -38.98 -30.49
N ALA A 169 -10.59 -39.76 -31.34
CA ALA A 169 -11.51 -40.83 -30.92
C ALA A 169 -10.85 -42.22 -30.77
N GLY A 170 -9.52 -42.29 -30.73
CA GLY A 170 -8.79 -43.52 -30.44
C GLY A 170 -8.39 -43.57 -28.97
N VAL A 171 -9.08 -44.39 -28.16
CA VAL A 171 -8.53 -44.82 -26.86
C VAL A 171 -7.30 -45.67 -27.16
N VAL A 172 -6.13 -45.04 -27.16
CA VAL A 172 -4.85 -45.76 -27.26
C VAL A 172 -4.61 -46.41 -25.90
N VAL A 173 -4.88 -47.71 -25.83
CA VAL A 173 -4.53 -48.52 -24.67
C VAL A 173 -3.00 -48.67 -24.66
N ILE A 174 -2.33 -47.85 -23.86
CA ILE A 174 -0.89 -47.97 -23.62
C ILE A 174 -0.69 -49.26 -22.79
N PRO A 175 0.07 -50.25 -23.28
CA PRO A 175 0.36 -51.47 -22.51
C PRO A 175 1.08 -51.09 -21.20
N LYS A 176 0.64 -51.70 -20.08
CA LYS A 176 1.13 -51.40 -18.72
C LYS A 176 2.61 -51.76 -18.47
N ASP A 177 3.27 -52.35 -19.46
CA ASP A 177 4.64 -52.87 -19.35
C ASP A 177 5.72 -51.83 -19.72
N GLY A 178 5.32 -50.61 -20.08
CA GLY A 178 6.22 -49.46 -20.22
C GLY A 178 6.67 -48.91 -18.85
N SER A 179 7.84 -48.27 -18.79
CA SER A 179 8.35 -47.64 -17.56
C SER A 179 7.30 -46.71 -16.97
N THR A 180 6.60 -47.19 -15.94
CA THR A 180 5.56 -46.43 -15.26
C THR A 180 6.21 -45.19 -14.70
N TRP A 181 5.59 -44.03 -14.92
CA TRP A 181 6.09 -42.77 -14.41
C TRP A 181 6.32 -42.88 -12.90
N GLN A 182 7.56 -42.66 -12.47
CA GLN A 182 7.95 -42.74 -11.06
C GLN A 182 8.29 -41.32 -10.58
N PRO A 183 7.61 -40.81 -9.54
CA PRO A 183 7.85 -39.45 -9.08
C PRO A 183 9.27 -39.30 -8.53
N THR A 184 9.99 -38.28 -8.99
CA THR A 184 11.29 -37.91 -8.45
C THR A 184 11.10 -37.27 -7.06
N SER A 185 11.82 -37.76 -6.05
CA SER A 185 11.78 -37.17 -4.71
C SER A 185 12.46 -35.81 -4.70
N ILE A 186 11.70 -34.75 -4.44
CA ILE A 186 12.24 -33.41 -4.19
C ILE A 186 12.60 -33.23 -2.70
N PRO A 187 13.66 -32.48 -2.38
CA PRO A 187 14.03 -32.19 -1.00
C PRO A 187 12.95 -31.35 -0.32
N LYS A 188 12.86 -31.47 1.01
CA LYS A 188 11.91 -30.69 1.82
C LYS A 188 12.25 -29.20 1.72
N PRO A 189 11.25 -28.31 1.66
CA PRO A 189 11.49 -26.88 1.62
C PRO A 189 12.06 -26.37 2.94
N THR A 190 12.89 -25.32 2.87
CA THR A 190 13.61 -24.74 4.02
C THR A 190 12.69 -24.28 5.16
N TYR A 191 11.47 -23.84 4.86
CA TYR A 191 10.51 -23.45 5.90
C TYR A 191 9.97 -24.63 6.71
N ALA A 192 10.13 -25.87 6.24
CA ALA A 192 9.73 -27.07 6.97
C ALA A 192 10.74 -27.45 8.07
N THR A 193 12.00 -27.03 7.92
CA THR A 193 13.07 -27.30 8.91
C THR A 193 13.41 -26.08 9.76
N ALA A 194 12.89 -24.89 9.41
CA ALA A 194 13.10 -23.69 10.20
C ALA A 194 12.54 -23.83 11.63
N PRO A 195 13.25 -23.35 12.66
CA PRO A 195 12.77 -23.40 14.03
C PRO A 195 11.46 -22.64 14.17
N LYS A 196 10.53 -23.21 14.95
CA LYS A 196 9.25 -22.56 15.25
C LYS A 196 9.52 -21.22 15.95
N ALA A 197 8.90 -20.16 15.46
CA ALA A 197 9.02 -18.84 16.07
C ALA A 197 8.67 -18.89 17.56
N ILE A 198 9.53 -18.34 18.40
CA ILE A 198 9.32 -18.27 19.85
C ILE A 198 8.17 -17.29 20.10
N PRO A 199 7.06 -17.73 20.72
CA PRO A 199 5.99 -16.81 21.08
C PRO A 199 6.47 -15.89 22.20
N SER A 200 6.27 -14.58 22.06
CA SER A 200 6.55 -13.63 23.15
C SER A 200 5.62 -13.93 24.34
N ASN A 201 6.15 -14.41 25.46
CA ASN A 201 5.38 -14.56 26.69
C ASN A 201 5.20 -13.17 27.33
N ARG A 202 4.04 -12.55 27.16
CA ARG A 202 3.73 -11.21 27.68
C ARG A 202 3.06 -11.35 29.05
N ILE A 203 3.86 -11.36 30.11
CA ILE A 203 3.34 -11.33 31.48
C ILE A 203 3.04 -9.87 31.82
N ILE A 204 1.78 -9.57 32.09
CA ILE A 204 1.32 -8.20 32.40
C ILE A 204 1.41 -8.00 33.90
N ASP A 205 2.33 -7.15 34.33
CA ASP A 205 2.38 -6.70 35.72
C ASP A 205 1.40 -5.53 35.92
N LEU A 206 0.26 -5.84 36.53
CA LEU A 206 -0.82 -4.89 36.85
C LEU A 206 -0.58 -4.12 38.16
N THR A 207 0.54 -4.36 38.85
CA THR A 207 0.79 -3.79 40.20
C THR A 207 1.31 -2.35 40.17
N VAL A 208 1.75 -1.86 39.02
CA VAL A 208 2.29 -0.49 38.86
C VAL A 208 1.24 0.43 38.22
N PRO A 209 0.57 1.31 38.99
CA PRO A 209 -0.42 2.24 38.43
C PRO A 209 0.26 3.30 37.56
N GLY A 210 -0.26 3.50 36.34
CA GLY A 210 0.17 4.57 35.44
C GLY A 210 1.33 4.24 34.48
N ALA A 211 1.94 3.05 34.61
CA ALA A 211 2.92 2.58 33.63
C ALA A 211 2.20 2.15 32.33
N TRP A 212 2.53 2.80 31.22
CA TRP A 212 2.04 2.42 29.89
C TRP A 212 2.84 1.24 29.34
N ILE A 213 2.13 0.30 28.69
CA ILE A 213 2.65 -0.98 28.17
C ILE A 213 3.93 -0.82 27.35
N ALA A 214 4.03 0.24 26.52
CA ALA A 214 5.18 0.45 25.65
C ALA A 214 6.48 0.80 26.39
N ALA A 215 6.39 1.54 27.51
CA ALA A 215 7.57 1.95 28.28
C ALA A 215 8.10 0.79 29.15
N GLN A 216 7.20 0.01 29.75
CA GLN A 216 7.55 -1.21 30.47
C GLN A 216 8.16 -2.25 29.53
N GLN A 217 7.63 -2.36 28.31
CA GLN A 217 8.16 -3.25 27.28
C GLN A 217 9.56 -2.83 26.83
N ALA A 218 9.79 -1.54 26.55
CA ALA A 218 11.11 -1.05 26.14
C ALA A 218 12.18 -1.34 27.20
N ASN A 219 11.85 -1.21 28.48
CA ASN A 219 12.77 -1.48 29.59
C ASN A 219 13.03 -2.99 29.75
N ALA A 220 11.99 -3.82 29.76
CA ALA A 220 12.15 -5.28 29.90
C ALA A 220 12.89 -5.90 28.70
N GLU A 221 12.64 -5.38 27.50
CA GLU A 221 13.35 -5.78 26.29
C GLU A 221 14.82 -5.31 26.32
N SER A 222 15.12 -4.14 26.89
CA SER A 222 16.50 -3.70 27.08
C SER A 222 17.30 -4.50 28.13
N GLU A 223 16.63 -5.15 29.08
CA GLU A 223 17.28 -6.00 30.09
C GLU A 223 17.55 -7.43 29.59
N LEU A 224 16.73 -7.92 28.65
CA LEU A 224 16.82 -9.27 28.10
C LEU A 224 17.68 -9.36 26.83
N LEU A 225 17.73 -8.28 26.05
CA LEU A 225 18.55 -8.23 24.85
C LEU A 225 19.97 -7.78 25.24
N PRO A 226 21.02 -8.50 24.82
CA PRO A 226 22.40 -8.03 25.02
C PRO A 226 22.55 -6.64 24.43
N SER A 227 23.32 -5.79 25.11
CA SER A 227 23.52 -4.43 24.65
C SER A 227 24.14 -4.44 23.25
N ARG A 228 23.88 -3.41 22.43
CA ARG A 228 24.42 -3.33 21.06
C ARG A 228 25.95 -3.52 21.04
N ASP A 229 26.63 -3.09 22.10
CA ASP A 229 28.08 -3.17 22.22
C ASP A 229 28.56 -4.58 22.64
N GLU A 230 27.68 -5.45 23.18
CA GLU A 230 27.91 -6.89 23.38
C GLU A 230 27.53 -7.73 22.14
N LEU A 231 26.62 -7.22 21.32
CA LEU A 231 26.15 -7.90 20.10
C LEU A 231 27.17 -7.82 18.94
N PHE A 232 28.05 -6.84 19.00
CA PHE A 232 29.14 -6.63 18.06
C PHE A 232 30.44 -6.53 18.85
N ASP A 233 31.17 -7.64 18.98
CA ASP A 233 32.49 -7.67 19.62
C ASP A 233 33.41 -6.65 18.94
N GLN A 234 33.55 -5.49 19.57
CA GLN A 234 34.34 -4.38 19.05
C GLN A 234 35.83 -4.76 18.99
N GLU A 235 36.25 -5.70 19.84
CA GLU A 235 37.56 -6.37 19.78
C GLU A 235 37.79 -7.10 18.46
N LEU A 236 36.78 -7.74 17.85
CA LEU A 236 36.92 -8.45 16.58
C LEU A 236 37.08 -7.48 15.41
N ALA A 237 36.36 -6.36 15.45
CA ALA A 237 36.53 -5.27 14.48
C ALA A 237 37.88 -4.54 14.63
N GLU A 238 38.37 -4.38 15.86
CA GLU A 238 39.67 -3.77 16.16
C GLU A 238 40.83 -4.71 15.80
N ASN A 239 40.71 -6.02 16.06
CA ASN A 239 41.66 -7.03 15.59
C ASN A 239 41.70 -7.12 14.06
N ALA A 240 40.55 -7.11 13.39
CA ALA A 240 40.48 -7.10 11.92
C ALA A 240 41.07 -5.82 11.31
N ALA A 241 40.98 -4.69 12.01
CA ALA A 241 41.62 -3.44 11.60
C ALA A 241 43.16 -3.47 11.81
N ASN A 242 43.64 -4.19 12.82
CA ASN A 242 45.07 -4.34 13.14
C ASN A 242 45.74 -5.44 12.28
N GLU A 243 45.04 -6.52 11.96
CA GLU A 243 45.50 -7.64 11.09
C GLU A 243 45.40 -7.32 9.59
N LYS A 244 45.78 -6.11 9.17
CA LYS A 244 45.69 -5.67 7.77
C LYS A 244 46.61 -6.44 6.79
N TYR A 245 47.40 -7.41 7.26
CA TYR A 245 48.38 -8.17 6.47
C TYR A 245 48.32 -9.69 6.60
N GLY A 246 47.33 -10.26 7.29
CA GLY A 246 47.16 -11.71 7.41
C GLY A 246 46.29 -12.29 6.29
N ALA A 247 46.70 -12.18 5.03
CA ALA A 247 46.08 -12.97 3.97
C ALA A 247 46.48 -14.45 4.16
N VAL A 248 45.56 -15.24 4.70
CA VAL A 248 45.69 -16.70 4.81
C VAL A 248 45.70 -17.29 3.40
N ASN A 249 46.90 -17.51 2.87
CA ASN A 249 47.16 -18.51 1.86
C ASN A 249 47.97 -19.62 2.52
N GLU A 250 47.28 -20.61 3.07
CA GLU A 250 47.69 -22.02 3.10
C GLU A 250 46.45 -22.90 2.95
#